data_AF-A0A956DEA5-F1
#
_entry.id   AF-A0A956DEA5-F1
#
_cell.length_a   1.000
_cell.length_b   1.000
_cell.length_c   1.000
_cell.angle_alpha   90.00
_cell.angle_beta   90.00
_cell.angle_gamma   90.00
#
_symmetry.space_group_name_H-M   'P 1'
#
loop_
_entity.id
_entity.type
_entity.pdbx_description
1 polymer ?
#
loop_
_entity_poly.entity_id
_entity_poly.type
_entity_poly.pdbx_seq_one_letter_code
_entity_poly.pdbx_strand_id
1 'polypeptide(L)'
;MRPVLVIVGLAVVLGCAAVLSARAPMLAPGTRVDRLVVDKSERSLVAYEGEREVARLRVAIGFGGEGPKRWEGDGRTPEGTYRIDRRHVSRDY
;
A
#
# COMPACT_ATOMS: atom_id res chain seq x y z
N MET A 1 -17.56 37.86 -20.41
CA MET A 1 -17.56 37.41 -18.99
C MET A 1 -18.24 36.06 -18.77
N ARG A 2 -19.45 35.84 -19.30
CA ARG A 2 -20.16 34.53 -19.23
C ARG A 2 -19.39 33.30 -19.77
N PRO A 3 -18.67 33.35 -20.92
CA PRO A 3 -17.98 32.17 -21.44
C PRO A 3 -16.73 31.78 -20.63
N VAL A 4 -16.06 32.75 -20.00
CA VAL A 4 -14.88 32.52 -19.16
C VAL A 4 -15.25 31.73 -17.91
N LEU A 5 -16.40 32.04 -17.30
CA LEU A 5 -16.87 31.34 -16.10
C LEU A 5 -17.24 29.87 -16.40
N VAL A 6 -17.76 29.60 -17.60
CA VAL A 6 -18.11 28.23 -18.06
C VAL A 6 -16.85 27.40 -18.33
N ILE A 7 -15.82 27.99 -18.95
CA ILE A 7 -14.55 27.30 -19.24
C ILE A 7 -13.82 26.96 -17.93
N VAL A 8 -13.77 27.88 -16.96
CA VAL A 8 -13.18 27.63 -15.65
C VAL A 8 -13.95 26.54 -14.89
N GLY A 9 -15.29 26.59 -14.92
CA GLY A 9 -16.12 25.54 -14.32
C GLY A 9 -15.87 24.16 -14.93
N LEU A 10 -15.77 24.07 -16.26
CA LEU A 10 -15.50 22.81 -16.96
C LEU A 10 -14.10 22.26 -16.65
N ALA A 11 -13.08 23.12 -16.57
CA ALA A 11 -11.72 22.73 -16.21
C ALA A 11 -11.63 22.19 -14.77
N VAL A 12 -12.36 22.80 -13.83
CA VAL A 12 -12.44 22.33 -12.43
C VAL A 12 -13.16 20.99 -12.33
N VAL A 13 -14.26 20.80 -13.08
CA VAL A 13 -15.00 19.53 -13.10
C VAL A 13 -14.16 18.40 -13.72
N LEU A 14 -13.47 18.66 -14.84
CA LEU A 14 -12.57 17.70 -15.47
C LEU A 14 -11.36 17.37 -14.58
N GLY A 15 -10.78 18.37 -13.91
CA GLY A 15 -9.70 18.16 -12.95
C GLY A 15 -10.15 17.32 -11.74
N CYS A 16 -11.32 17.60 -11.19
CA CYS A 16 -11.88 16.87 -10.05
C CYS A 16 -12.19 15.39 -10.41
N ALA A 17 -12.75 15.16 -11.61
CA ALA A 17 -13.01 13.81 -12.12
C ALA A 17 -11.72 12.98 -12.30
N ALA A 18 -10.63 13.60 -12.76
CA ALA A 18 -9.34 12.93 -12.90
C ALA A 18 -8.74 12.50 -11.55
N VAL A 19 -8.88 13.34 -10.51
CA VAL A 19 -8.40 13.02 -9.15
C VAL A 19 -9.23 11.89 -8.51
N LEU A 20 -10.53 11.86 -8.77
CA LEU A 20 -11.43 10.80 -8.28
C LEU A 20 -11.24 9.44 -8.98
N SER A 21 -10.63 9.43 -10.17
CA SER A 21 -10.44 8.21 -10.98
C SER A 21 -9.09 7.51 -10.76
N ALA A 22 -8.22 8.04 -9.90
CA ALA A 22 -6.95 7.40 -9.56
C ALA A 22 -7.18 6.13 -8.74
N ARG A 23 -7.44 5.00 -9.42
CA ARG A 23 -7.42 3.67 -8.82
C ARG A 23 -5.98 3.30 -8.50
N ALA A 24 -5.76 2.68 -7.34
CA ALA A 24 -4.50 2.01 -7.08
C ALA A 24 -4.22 1.02 -8.22
N PRO A 25 -3.04 1.03 -8.84
CA PRO A 25 -2.73 0.12 -9.93
C PRO A 25 -2.85 -1.31 -9.40
N MET A 26 -3.75 -2.10 -10.00
CA MET A 26 -3.74 -3.54 -9.78
C MET A 26 -2.46 -4.10 -10.40
N LEU A 27 -1.76 -4.92 -9.64
CA LEU A 27 -0.61 -5.66 -10.16
C LEU A 27 -1.05 -6.52 -11.35
N ALA A 28 -0.26 -6.47 -12.43
CA ALA A 28 -0.52 -7.31 -13.58
C ALA A 28 -0.39 -8.79 -13.20
N PRO A 29 -1.22 -9.69 -13.75
CA PRO A 29 -1.02 -11.12 -13.56
C PRO A 29 0.39 -11.53 -13.97
N GLY A 30 1.08 -12.27 -13.10
CA GLY A 30 2.46 -12.72 -13.35
C GLY A 30 3.55 -11.72 -12.96
N THR A 31 3.23 -10.57 -12.36
CA THR A 31 4.26 -9.70 -11.75
C THR A 31 5.09 -10.51 -10.75
N ARG A 32 6.41 -10.50 -10.93
CA ARG A 32 7.34 -11.12 -9.99
C ARG A 32 7.56 -10.19 -8.79
N VAL A 33 7.73 -10.80 -7.63
CA VAL A 33 8.07 -10.10 -6.38
C VAL A 33 9.14 -10.92 -5.68
N ASP A 34 10.31 -10.33 -5.51
CA ASP A 34 11.47 -10.98 -4.90
C ASP A 34 11.62 -10.59 -3.42
N ARG A 35 11.16 -9.39 -3.07
CA ARG A 35 11.31 -8.81 -1.72
C ARG A 35 10.09 -7.99 -1.34
N LEU A 36 9.69 -8.13 -0.08
CA LEU A 36 8.74 -7.24 0.58
C LEU A 36 9.45 -6.45 1.67
N VAL A 37 9.22 -5.15 1.69
CA VAL A 37 9.70 -4.26 2.75
C VAL A 37 8.49 -3.74 3.50
N VAL A 38 8.43 -3.98 4.80
CA VAL A 38 7.39 -3.44 5.67
C VAL A 38 7.99 -2.34 6.52
N ASP A 39 7.55 -1.10 6.31
CA ASP A 39 7.86 0.01 7.19
C ASP A 39 6.74 0.14 8.23
N LYS A 40 7.07 -0.19 9.49
CA LYS A 40 6.11 -0.13 10.60
C LYS A 40 5.74 1.30 10.96
N SER A 41 6.67 2.24 10.83
CA SER A 41 6.45 3.66 11.17
C SER A 41 5.49 4.30 10.18
N GLU A 42 5.67 3.99 8.89
CA GLU A 42 4.78 4.48 7.82
C GLU A 42 3.51 3.63 7.66
N ARG A 43 3.44 2.45 8.30
CA ARG A 43 2.39 1.44 8.10
C ARG A 43 2.24 1.10 6.62
N SER A 44 3.37 0.91 5.95
CA SER A 44 3.45 0.65 4.51
C SER A 44 4.13 -0.69 4.23
N LEU A 45 3.70 -1.35 3.17
CA LEU A 45 4.34 -2.52 2.58
C LEU A 45 4.65 -2.22 1.13
N VAL A 46 5.91 -2.39 0.77
CA VAL A 46 6.42 -2.16 -0.58
C VAL A 46 6.91 -3.48 -1.15
N ALA A 47 6.41 -3.84 -2.32
CA ALA A 47 6.83 -5.01 -3.07
C ALA A 47 7.84 -4.62 -4.15
N TYR A 48 8.92 -5.40 -4.25
CA TYR A 48 10.01 -5.16 -5.17
C TYR A 48 10.27 -6.35 -6.10
N GLU A 49 10.58 -6.04 -7.37
CA GLU A 49 11.25 -6.93 -8.32
C GLU A 49 12.67 -6.39 -8.54
N GLY A 50 13.68 -7.08 -8.00
CA GLY A 50 15.02 -6.50 -7.80
C GLY A 50 14.95 -5.18 -7.01
N GLU A 51 15.31 -4.07 -7.67
CA GLU A 51 15.29 -2.72 -7.10
C GLU A 51 14.06 -1.89 -7.54
N ARG A 52 13.17 -2.46 -8.37
CA ARG A 52 11.98 -1.77 -8.85
C ARG A 52 10.82 -1.97 -7.90
N GLU A 53 10.24 -0.89 -7.40
CA GLU A 53 8.96 -0.91 -6.70
C GLU A 53 7.84 -1.29 -7.69
N VAL A 54 7.14 -2.39 -7.40
CA VAL A 54 6.03 -2.88 -8.24
C VAL A 54 4.67 -2.68 -7.57
N ALA A 55 4.62 -2.57 -6.25
CA ALA A 55 3.42 -2.18 -5.51
C ALA A 55 3.76 -1.54 -4.18
N ARG A 56 2.85 -0.67 -3.72
CA ARG A 56 2.84 -0.09 -2.37
C ARG A 56 1.44 -0.15 -1.81
N LEU A 57 1.36 -0.68 -0.59
CA LEU A 57 0.10 -0.99 0.08
C LEU A 57 0.16 -0.44 1.51
N ARG A 58 -0.97 0.05 2.01
CA ARG A 58 -1.11 0.35 3.43
C ARG A 58 -1.35 -0.96 4.17
N VAL A 59 -0.69 -1.14 5.31
CA VAL A 59 -0.81 -2.36 6.11
C VAL A 59 -1.16 -2.06 7.57
N ALA A 60 -1.86 -3.00 8.19
CA ALA A 60 -2.01 -3.01 9.63
C ALA A 60 -0.76 -3.62 10.27
N ILE A 61 -0.35 -3.09 11.41
CA ILE A 61 0.64 -3.70 12.29
C ILE A 61 -0.07 -4.16 13.56
N GLY A 62 0.57 -5.04 14.33
CA GLY A 62 0.00 -5.50 15.59
C GLY A 62 -0.27 -4.35 16.57
N PHE A 63 -1.25 -4.54 17.45
CA PHE A 63 -1.74 -3.51 18.38
C PHE A 63 -0.69 -3.01 19.39
N GLY A 64 0.42 -3.76 19.56
CA GLY A 64 1.55 -3.38 20.41
C GLY A 64 2.40 -2.24 19.82
N GLY A 65 2.12 -1.80 18.59
CA GLY A 65 2.69 -0.62 17.97
C GLY A 65 4.14 -0.77 17.54
N GLU A 66 4.90 0.31 17.69
CA GLU A 66 6.31 0.40 17.29
C GLU A 66 7.26 -0.38 18.22
N GLY A 67 8.46 -0.64 17.70
CA GLY A 67 9.52 -1.36 18.38
C GLY A 67 9.44 -2.88 18.24
N PRO A 68 10.53 -3.59 18.58
CA PRO A 68 10.65 -5.02 18.33
C PRO A 68 9.75 -5.85 19.24
N LYS A 69 9.29 -6.99 18.71
CA LYS A 69 8.62 -8.04 19.49
C LYS A 69 9.58 -8.59 20.54
N ARG A 70 9.10 -8.74 21.78
CA ARG A 70 9.88 -9.20 22.94
C ARG A 70 9.36 -10.51 23.52
N TRP A 71 8.05 -10.73 23.53
CA TRP A 71 7.44 -11.96 24.05
C TRP A 71 6.10 -12.26 23.36
N GLU A 72 5.60 -13.47 23.54
CA GLU A 72 4.27 -13.87 23.05
C GLU A 72 3.17 -13.02 23.68
N GLY A 73 2.20 -12.58 22.88
CA GLY A 73 1.08 -11.74 23.36
C GLY A 73 1.36 -10.24 23.47
N ASP A 74 2.60 -9.76 23.25
CA ASP A 74 2.91 -8.32 23.27
C ASP A 74 2.31 -7.48 22.12
N GLY A 75 1.66 -8.14 21.16
CA GLY A 75 1.01 -7.50 20.02
C GLY A 75 1.95 -6.78 19.06
N ARG A 76 3.27 -6.92 19.16
CA ARG A 76 4.22 -6.24 18.28
C ARG A 76 4.55 -7.07 17.04
N THR A 77 4.57 -6.42 15.88
CA THR A 77 5.15 -7.01 14.66
C THR A 77 6.66 -7.08 14.82
N PRO A 78 7.30 -8.24 14.63
CA PRO A 78 8.75 -8.38 14.76
C PRO A 78 9.50 -7.57 13.69
N GLU A 79 10.77 -7.27 13.96
CA GLU A 79 11.66 -6.50 13.08
C GLU A 79 12.85 -7.37 12.70
N GLY A 80 13.25 -7.34 11.43
CA GLY A 80 14.34 -8.15 10.90
C GLY A 80 14.04 -8.69 9.51
N THR A 81 14.93 -9.56 9.03
CA THR A 81 14.78 -10.24 7.73
C THR A 81 14.12 -11.58 7.92
N TYR A 82 12.99 -11.79 7.24
CA TYR A 82 12.22 -13.03 7.29
C TYR A 82 12.01 -13.58 5.89
N ARG A 83 11.72 -14.88 5.81
CA ARG A 83 11.39 -15.56 4.56
C ARG A 83 9.96 -16.06 4.64
N ILE A 84 9.18 -15.82 3.59
CA ILE A 84 7.86 -16.42 3.45
C ILE A 84 8.07 -17.89 3.12
N ASP A 85 7.58 -18.76 4.00
CA ASP A 85 7.71 -20.21 3.89
C ASP A 85 6.48 -20.85 3.23
N ARG A 86 5.28 -20.34 3.54
CA ARG A 86 4.01 -20.80 2.99
C ARG A 86 3.02 -19.66 2.84
N ARG A 87 2.05 -19.87 1.95
CA ARG A 87 0.83 -19.06 1.87
C ARG A 87 -0.34 -19.88 2.40
N HIS A 88 -0.98 -19.39 3.45
CA HIS A 88 -2.25 -19.93 3.92
C HIS A 88 -3.41 -19.15 3.31
N VAL A 89 -4.35 -19.84 2.67
CA VAL A 89 -5.58 -19.22 2.15
C VAL A 89 -6.65 -19.32 3.24
N SER A 90 -6.80 -18.26 4.02
CA SER A 90 -7.87 -18.18 5.02
C SER A 90 -9.21 -17.86 4.35
N ARG A 91 -10.32 -18.33 4.95
CA ARG A 91 -11.68 -17.94 4.56
C ARG A 91 -12.19 -16.73 5.36
N ASP A 92 -11.51 -16.39 6.45
CA ASP A 92 -11.97 -15.41 7.44
C ASP A 92 -11.56 -13.96 7.12
N TYR A 93 -10.87 -13.75 5.99
CA TYR A 93 -10.38 -12.46 5.48
C TYR A 93 -10.65 -12.36 3.98
#